data_AF-A0A4Y2RQ99-F1
#
_entry.id   AF-A0A4Y2RQ99-F1
#
_cell.length_a   1.000
_cell.length_b   1.000
_cell.length_c   1.000
_cell.angle_alpha   90.00
_cell.angle_beta   90.00
_cell.angle_gamma   90.00
#
_symmetry.space_group_name_H-M   'P 1'
#
loop_
_entity.id
_entity.type
_entity.pdbx_description
1 polymer ?
#
loop_
_entity_poly.entity_id
_entity_poly.type
_entity_poly.pdbx_seq_one_letter_code
_entity_poly.pdbx_strand_id
1 'polypeptide(L)'
;MRPNLTEEKLHKVEKRMKRERIHQMLQIIWMHIDCRQHHCNEDASEALRLIWCSVPDAYISFKEIKRAFRGVFRAEELKNIYDFYAKAVGEFSESFEPRSLQHLCRLIIRSTLRGNQIWIPEGLQQTCLPKSIESFLNFEKVFITSNEFAL
;
A
#
# COMPACT_ATOMS: atom_id res chain seq x y z
N MET A 1 6.97 4.53 21.55
CA MET A 1 5.78 5.14 22.22
C MET A 1 4.60 4.20 21.99
N ARG A 2 3.91 3.73 23.04
CA ARG A 2 2.73 2.87 22.88
C ARG A 2 1.50 3.75 22.60
N PRO A 3 0.83 3.60 21.46
CA PRO A 3 -0.34 4.43 21.17
C PRO A 3 -1.52 4.05 22.08
N ASN A 4 -2.34 5.05 22.43
CA ASN A 4 -3.52 4.87 23.29
C ASN A 4 -4.70 4.32 22.46
N LEU A 5 -4.49 3.13 21.89
CA LEU A 5 -5.46 2.30 21.16
C LEU A 5 -6.19 1.42 22.18
N THR A 6 -7.31 1.91 22.72
CA THR A 6 -8.21 1.12 23.54
C THR A 6 -9.31 0.49 22.69
N GLU A 7 -9.88 -0.61 23.17
CA GLU A 7 -10.99 -1.33 22.52
C GLU A 7 -12.20 -0.41 22.30
N GLU A 8 -12.51 0.47 23.26
CA GLU A 8 -13.57 1.48 23.14
C GLU A 8 -13.35 2.45 21.97
N LYS A 9 -12.10 2.85 21.73
CA LYS A 9 -11.76 3.75 20.61
C LYS A 9 -11.90 3.03 19.27
N LEU A 10 -11.48 1.77 19.19
CA LEU A 10 -11.66 0.94 17.99
C LEU A 10 -13.14 0.73 17.69
N HIS A 11 -13.94 0.38 18.69
CA HIS A 11 -15.37 0.15 18.53
C HIS A 11 -16.11 1.42 18.03
N LYS A 12 -15.68 2.61 18.43
CA LYS A 12 -16.22 3.88 17.92
C LYS A 12 -15.92 4.10 16.43
N VAL A 13 -14.78 3.62 15.93
CA VAL A 13 -14.42 3.70 14.50
C VAL A 13 -15.20 2.67 13.70
N GLU A 14 -15.36 1.45 14.22
CA GLU A 14 -16.14 0.37 13.58
C GLU A 14 -17.60 0.75 13.33
N LYS A 15 -18.20 1.59 14.17
CA LYS A 15 -19.55 2.14 13.95
C LYS A 15 -19.68 3.01 12.68
N ARG A 16 -18.56 3.42 12.08
CA ARG A 16 -18.52 4.42 10.99
C ARG A 16 -17.79 3.91 9.74
N MET A 17 -17.16 2.75 9.83
CA MET A 17 -16.27 2.24 8.79
C MET A 17 -16.23 0.72 8.86
N LYS A 18 -16.11 0.07 7.68
CA LYS A 18 -15.95 -1.37 7.58
C LYS A 18 -14.73 -1.84 8.37
N ARG A 19 -14.85 -2.99 9.03
CA ARG A 19 -13.79 -3.57 9.88
C ARG A 19 -12.52 -3.84 9.08
N GLU A 20 -12.66 -4.30 7.84
CA GLU A 20 -11.56 -4.56 6.92
C GLU A 20 -10.73 -3.28 6.68
N ARG A 21 -11.40 -2.15 6.50
CA ARG A 21 -10.75 -0.86 6.26
C ARG A 21 -9.98 -0.36 7.48
N ILE A 22 -10.49 -0.64 8.68
CA ILE A 22 -9.81 -0.34 9.94
C ILE A 22 -8.57 -1.21 10.08
N HIS A 23 -8.67 -2.52 9.79
CA HIS A 23 -7.53 -3.42 9.80
C HIS A 23 -6.43 -2.96 8.84
N GLN A 24 -6.78 -2.49 7.65
CA GLN A 24 -5.82 -1.93 6.69
C GLN A 24 -5.07 -0.72 7.24
N MET A 25 -5.76 0.21 7.91
CA MET A 25 -5.10 1.34 8.56
C MET A 25 -4.20 0.90 9.71
N LEU A 26 -4.64 -0.08 10.49
CA LEU A 26 -3.85 -0.63 11.59
C LEU A 26 -2.58 -1.32 11.08
N GLN A 27 -2.63 -2.00 9.94
CA GLN A 27 -1.44 -2.58 9.29
C GLN A 27 -0.42 -1.50 8.92
N ILE A 28 -0.86 -0.38 8.32
CA ILE A 28 0.01 0.76 8.01
C ILE A 28 0.65 1.33 9.29
N ILE A 29 -0.17 1.56 10.32
CA ILE A 29 0.29 2.11 11.61
C ILE A 29 1.30 1.16 12.26
N TRP A 30 1.00 -0.13 12.28
CA TRP A 30 1.85 -1.15 12.88
C TRP A 30 3.19 -1.25 12.16
N MET A 31 3.18 -1.33 10.82
CA MET A 31 4.38 -1.32 10.00
C MET A 31 5.25 -0.09 10.29
N HIS A 32 4.65 1.11 10.38
CA HIS A 32 5.41 2.33 10.70
C HIS A 32 6.05 2.29 12.09
N ILE A 33 5.33 1.78 13.10
CA ILE A 33 5.83 1.70 14.48
C ILE A 33 6.96 0.68 14.59
N ASP A 34 6.75 -0.51 14.03
CA ASP A 34 7.71 -1.61 14.02
C ASP A 34 9.02 -1.20 13.33
N CYS A 35 8.87 -0.60 12.15
CA CYS A 35 9.94 -0.03 11.37
C CYS A 35 10.80 0.99 12.13
N ARG A 36 10.18 1.89 12.91
CA ARG A 36 10.93 2.85 13.74
C ARG A 36 11.65 2.19 14.91
N GLN A 37 11.12 1.09 15.44
CA GLN A 37 11.75 0.37 16.56
C GLN A 37 12.95 -0.45 16.09
N HIS A 38 12.87 -1.03 14.89
CA HIS A 38 13.89 -1.92 14.36
C HIS A 38 14.83 -1.27 13.32
N HIS A 39 14.64 0.02 13.03
CA HIS A 39 15.42 0.78 12.04
C HIS A 39 15.41 0.18 10.62
N CYS A 40 14.37 -0.57 10.25
CA CYS A 40 14.24 -1.27 8.96
C CYS A 40 13.38 -0.51 7.92
N ASN A 41 13.64 0.78 7.76
CA ASN A 41 12.85 1.69 6.90
C ASN A 41 12.65 1.19 5.46
N GLU A 42 13.68 0.62 4.84
CA GLU A 42 13.61 0.19 3.45
C GLU A 42 12.80 -1.10 3.29
N ASP A 43 13.08 -2.11 4.12
CA ASP A 43 12.38 -3.40 4.08
C ASP A 43 10.90 -3.24 4.44
N ALA A 44 10.58 -2.44 5.46
CA ALA A 44 9.22 -2.18 5.87
C ALA A 44 8.45 -1.39 4.79
N SER A 45 9.10 -0.41 4.16
CA SER A 45 8.53 0.33 3.03
C SER A 45 8.27 -0.61 1.85
N GLU A 46 9.20 -1.53 1.56
CA GLU A 46 9.06 -2.47 0.45
C GLU A 46 7.96 -3.49 0.70
N ALA A 47 7.89 -4.07 1.90
CA ALA A 47 6.82 -4.97 2.29
C ALA A 47 5.46 -4.27 2.20
N LEU A 48 5.35 -3.03 2.68
CA LEU A 48 4.12 -2.25 2.59
C LEU A 48 3.72 -2.00 1.13
N ARG A 49 4.68 -1.66 0.27
CA ARG A 49 4.45 -1.49 -1.18
C ARG A 49 3.91 -2.78 -1.80
N LEU A 50 4.53 -3.92 -1.55
CA LEU A 50 4.13 -5.22 -2.11
C LEU A 50 2.72 -5.64 -1.67
N ILE A 51 2.42 -5.48 -0.37
CA ILE A 51 1.08 -5.74 0.16
C ILE A 51 0.07 -4.84 -0.55
N TRP A 52 0.33 -3.53 -0.63
CA TRP A 52 -0.63 -2.59 -1.23
C TRP A 52 -0.72 -2.64 -2.75
N CYS A 53 0.31 -3.13 -3.43
CA CYS A 53 0.24 -3.46 -4.84
C CYS A 53 -0.60 -4.73 -5.10
N SER A 54 -0.89 -5.53 -4.08
CA SER A 54 -1.60 -6.82 -4.20
C SER A 54 -3.07 -6.78 -3.77
N VAL A 55 -3.58 -5.64 -3.28
CA VAL A 55 -4.98 -5.49 -2.84
C VAL A 55 -5.78 -4.63 -3.82
N PRO A 56 -7.07 -4.94 -4.06
CA PRO A 56 -7.94 -4.14 -4.94
C PRO A 56 -8.47 -2.88 -4.25
N ASP A 57 -8.26 -2.76 -2.94
CA ASP A 57 -8.86 -1.69 -2.14
C ASP A 57 -8.34 -0.31 -2.54
N ALA A 58 -9.26 0.65 -2.46
CA ALA A 58 -9.00 2.06 -2.70
C ALA A 58 -7.85 2.58 -1.83
N TYR A 59 -7.14 3.57 -2.32
CA TYR A 59 -6.06 4.20 -1.57
C TYR A 59 -6.59 4.80 -0.26
N ILE A 60 -5.83 4.72 0.84
CA ILE A 60 -6.24 5.28 2.12
C ILE A 60 -5.81 6.74 2.18
N SER A 61 -6.75 7.68 2.11
CA SER A 61 -6.42 9.10 2.17
C SER A 61 -5.98 9.54 3.57
N PHE A 62 -5.20 10.63 3.64
CA PHE A 62 -4.81 11.22 4.92
C PHE A 62 -6.03 11.66 5.74
N LYS A 63 -7.06 12.20 5.08
CA LYS A 63 -8.31 12.61 5.74
C LYS A 63 -8.98 11.42 6.43
N GLU A 64 -8.91 10.24 5.82
CA GLU A 64 -9.51 9.01 6.34
C GLU A 64 -8.79 8.54 7.61
N ILE A 65 -7.46 8.38 7.56
CA ILE A 65 -6.64 8.01 8.72
C ILE A 65 -6.79 9.05 9.84
N LYS A 66 -6.72 10.33 9.50
CA LYS A 66 -6.86 11.42 10.48
C LYS A 66 -8.23 11.40 11.14
N ARG A 67 -9.30 11.08 10.40
CA ARG A 67 -10.65 11.00 10.96
C ARG A 67 -10.81 9.77 11.86
N ALA A 68 -10.26 8.62 11.48
CA ALA A 68 -10.35 7.39 12.25
C ALA A 68 -9.58 7.47 13.56
N PHE A 69 -8.37 8.03 13.54
CA PHE A 69 -7.45 8.00 14.68
C PHE A 69 -7.21 9.36 15.36
N ARG A 70 -8.09 10.34 15.13
CA ARG A 70 -8.07 11.62 15.85
C ARG A 70 -8.20 11.38 17.36
N GLY A 71 -7.29 11.93 18.15
CA GLY A 71 -7.27 11.76 19.61
C GLY A 71 -6.70 10.42 20.08
N VAL A 72 -6.23 9.58 19.15
CA VAL A 72 -5.38 8.42 19.44
C VAL A 72 -3.92 8.78 19.28
N PHE A 73 -3.60 9.47 18.18
CA PHE A 73 -2.28 9.98 17.84
C PHE A 73 -2.29 11.50 17.71
N ARG A 74 -1.13 12.13 17.85
CA ARG A 74 -0.94 13.56 17.53
C ARG A 74 -1.04 13.78 16.02
N ALA A 75 -1.34 15.01 15.63
CA ALA A 75 -1.51 15.35 14.21
C ALA A 75 -0.21 15.13 13.42
N GLU A 76 0.95 15.47 14.00
CA GLU A 76 2.25 15.27 13.37
C GLU A 76 2.58 13.78 13.21
N GLU A 77 2.21 12.95 14.18
CA GLU A 77 2.41 11.50 14.12
C GLU A 77 1.58 10.86 13.00
N LEU A 78 0.30 11.22 12.90
CA LEU A 78 -0.57 10.74 11.82
C LEU A 78 -0.05 11.17 10.45
N LYS A 79 0.52 12.38 10.35
CA LYS A 79 1.12 12.86 9.11
C LYS A 79 2.36 12.05 8.75
N ASN A 80 3.25 11.78 9.71
CA ASN A 80 4.43 10.94 9.49
C ASN A 80 4.07 9.49 9.08
N ILE A 81 3.05 8.90 9.69
CA ILE A 81 2.55 7.56 9.33
C ILE A 81 2.04 7.58 7.89
N TYR A 82 1.23 8.59 7.54
CA TYR A 82 0.69 8.72 6.20
C TYR A 82 1.79 8.97 5.15
N ASP A 83 2.78 9.81 5.45
CA ASP A 83 3.87 10.11 4.51
C ASP A 83 4.76 8.89 4.28
N PHE A 84 5.01 8.07 5.31
CA PHE A 84 5.67 6.77 5.16
C PHE A 84 4.89 5.86 4.20
N TYR A 85 3.58 5.76 4.41
CA TYR A 85 2.68 4.97 3.59
C TYR A 85 2.64 5.44 2.12
N ALA A 86 2.44 6.73 1.91
CA ALA A 86 2.33 7.33 0.58
C ALA A 86 3.64 7.20 -0.20
N LYS A 87 4.78 7.40 0.48
CA LYS A 87 6.10 7.18 -0.11
C LYS A 87 6.32 5.71 -0.51
N ALA A 88 5.89 4.77 0.32
CA ALA A 88 6.03 3.34 0.03
C ALA A 88 5.23 2.92 -1.21
N VAL A 89 3.98 3.37 -1.31
CA VAL A 89 3.08 3.00 -2.41
C VAL A 89 3.35 3.80 -3.69
N GLY A 90 3.97 4.98 -3.57
CA GLY A 90 4.21 5.87 -4.71
C GLY A 90 2.97 6.63 -5.17
N GLU A 91 1.92 6.66 -4.35
CA GLU A 91 0.66 7.35 -4.61
C GLU A 91 0.38 8.34 -3.48
N PHE A 92 -0.13 9.52 -3.81
CA PHE A 92 -0.59 10.52 -2.85
C PHE A 92 -2.00 10.94 -3.23
N SER A 93 -2.97 10.75 -2.33
CA SER A 93 -4.34 11.24 -2.56
C SER A 93 -4.91 11.93 -1.33
N GLU A 94 -5.45 13.13 -1.55
CA GLU A 94 -6.14 13.89 -0.50
C GLU A 94 -7.59 13.43 -0.30
N SER A 95 -8.14 12.67 -1.25
CA SER A 95 -9.51 12.18 -1.28
C SER A 95 -9.56 10.66 -1.37
N PHE A 96 -10.75 10.10 -1.13
CA PHE A 96 -10.98 8.69 -1.39
C PHE A 96 -11.07 8.48 -2.90
N GLU A 97 -10.09 7.76 -3.46
CA GLU A 97 -10.05 7.48 -4.89
C GLU A 97 -9.94 5.96 -5.13
N PRO A 98 -10.73 5.43 -6.08
CA PRO A 98 -10.55 4.06 -6.51
C PRO A 98 -9.16 3.88 -7.15
N ARG A 99 -8.68 2.65 -7.18
CA ARG A 99 -7.41 2.34 -7.83
C ARG A 99 -7.50 2.58 -9.33
N SER A 100 -6.35 2.91 -9.93
CA SER A 100 -6.24 3.06 -11.37
C SER A 100 -6.65 1.77 -12.09
N LEU A 101 -7.17 1.91 -13.31
CA LEU A 101 -7.49 0.76 -14.15
C LEU A 101 -6.26 -0.15 -14.34
N GLN A 102 -5.07 0.44 -14.47
CA GLN A 102 -3.82 -0.30 -14.62
C GLN A 102 -3.56 -1.22 -13.41
N HIS A 103 -3.77 -0.72 -12.19
CA HIS A 103 -3.64 -1.52 -10.97
C HIS A 103 -4.67 -2.64 -10.91
N LEU A 104 -5.94 -2.35 -11.24
CA LEU A 104 -6.99 -3.38 -11.28
C LEU A 104 -6.69 -4.47 -12.32
N CYS A 105 -6.23 -4.08 -13.51
CA CYS A 105 -5.78 -5.02 -14.54
C CYS A 105 -4.62 -5.91 -14.04
N ARG A 106 -3.66 -5.32 -13.31
CA ARG A 106 -2.54 -6.07 -12.70
C ARG A 106 -3.06 -7.21 -11.81
N LEU A 107 -4.03 -6.90 -10.95
CA LEU A 107 -4.60 -7.87 -10.02
C LEU A 107 -5.35 -8.98 -10.75
N ILE A 108 -6.16 -8.62 -11.76
CA ILE A 108 -6.91 -9.60 -12.55
C ILE A 108 -5.95 -10.54 -13.28
N ILE A 109 -4.93 -10.02 -13.97
CA ILE A 109 -3.96 -10.83 -14.70
C ILE A 109 -3.23 -11.79 -13.75
N ARG A 110 -2.73 -11.30 -12.61
CA ARG A 110 -2.06 -12.14 -11.60
C ARG A 110 -2.99 -13.19 -11.01
N SER A 111 -4.26 -12.83 -10.76
CA SER A 111 -5.26 -13.76 -10.26
C SER A 111 -5.58 -14.85 -11.27
N THR A 112 -5.68 -14.52 -12.55
CA THR A 112 -5.92 -15.48 -13.63
C THR A 112 -4.76 -16.47 -13.77
N LEU A 113 -3.51 -15.99 -13.77
CA LEU A 113 -2.33 -16.85 -13.82
C LEU A 113 -2.30 -17.81 -12.62
N ARG A 114 -2.51 -17.29 -11.41
CA ARG A 114 -2.60 -18.11 -10.19
C ARG A 114 -3.73 -19.14 -10.27
N GLY A 115 -4.90 -18.74 -10.77
CA GLY A 115 -6.07 -19.61 -10.94
C GLY A 115 -5.78 -20.79 -11.87
N ASN A 116 -4.94 -20.56 -12.89
CA ASN A 116 -4.47 -21.58 -13.82
C ASN A 116 -3.29 -22.40 -13.30
N GLN A 117 -2.92 -22.28 -12.01
CA GLN A 117 -1.76 -22.94 -11.40
C GLN A 117 -0.42 -22.57 -12.05
N ILE A 118 -0.36 -21.41 -12.70
CA ILE A 118 0.86 -20.90 -13.31
C ILE A 118 1.57 -20.04 -12.27
N TRP A 119 2.81 -20.39 -11.97
CA TRP A 119 3.67 -19.59 -11.12
C TRP A 119 3.96 -18.25 -11.82
N ILE A 120 3.66 -17.14 -11.14
CA ILE A 120 3.46 -15.84 -11.81
C ILE A 120 4.71 -15.33 -12.56
N PRO A 121 5.92 -15.34 -11.99
CA PRO A 121 7.08 -14.78 -12.69
C PRO A 121 7.36 -15.51 -14.01
N GLU A 122 7.29 -16.83 -14.01
CA GLU A 122 7.58 -17.73 -15.13
C GLU A 122 6.41 -17.76 -16.12
N GLY A 123 5.18 -17.67 -15.60
CA GLY A 123 3.98 -17.53 -16.41
C GLY A 123 4.00 -16.27 -17.25
N LEU A 124 4.44 -15.15 -16.67
CA LEU A 124 4.55 -13.88 -17.37
C LEU A 124 5.58 -13.92 -18.49
N GLN A 125 6.74 -14.53 -18.25
CA GLN A 125 7.77 -14.70 -19.30
C GLN A 125 7.26 -15.46 -20.54
N GLN A 126 6.23 -16.29 -20.38
CA GLN A 126 5.61 -17.04 -21.48
C GLN A 126 4.55 -16.24 -22.25
N THR A 127 4.11 -15.09 -21.72
CA THR A 127 3.04 -14.27 -22.34
C THR A 127 3.51 -13.39 -23.51
N CYS A 128 4.82 -13.37 -23.80
CA CYS A 128 5.44 -12.50 -24.82
C CYS A 128 5.09 -11.01 -24.64
N LEU A 129 4.81 -10.57 -23.41
CA LEU A 129 4.52 -9.18 -23.11
C LEU A 129 5.81 -8.34 -23.18
N PRO A 130 5.71 -7.03 -23.48
CA PRO A 130 6.84 -6.13 -23.32
C PRO A 130 7.39 -6.17 -21.90
N LYS A 131 8.72 -6.15 -21.75
CA LYS A 131 9.41 -6.21 -20.44
C LYS A 131 8.87 -5.20 -19.42
N SER A 132 8.50 -4.00 -19.86
CA SER A 132 7.91 -2.98 -18.99
C SER A 132 6.59 -3.41 -18.36
N ILE A 133 5.78 -4.18 -19.08
CA ILE A 133 4.52 -4.75 -18.57
C ILE A 133 4.81 -5.95 -17.67
N GLU A 134 5.78 -6.80 -18.02
CA GLU A 134 6.21 -7.92 -17.16
C GLU A 134 6.70 -7.42 -15.79
N SER A 135 7.61 -6.44 -15.77
CA SER A 135 8.11 -5.81 -14.54
C SER A 135 6.98 -5.20 -13.72
N PHE A 136 6.04 -4.51 -14.37
CA PHE A 136 4.85 -3.97 -13.71
C PHE A 136 3.99 -5.08 -13.07
N LEU A 137 3.78 -6.20 -13.77
CA LEU A 137 3.01 -7.34 -13.27
C LEU A 137 3.75 -8.10 -12.16
N ASN A 138 5.08 -8.12 -12.16
CA ASN A 138 5.93 -8.71 -11.12
C ASN A 138 6.15 -7.81 -9.89
N PHE A 139 5.55 -6.62 -9.88
CA PHE A 139 5.80 -5.60 -8.85
C PHE A 139 7.26 -5.16 -8.78
N GLU A 140 8.04 -5.28 -9.85
CA GLU A 140 9.42 -4.82 -9.88
C GLU A 140 9.49 -3.29 -9.81
N LYS A 141 10.54 -2.77 -9.16
CA LYS A 141 10.84 -1.34 -9.24
C LYS A 141 11.37 -1.06 -10.64
N VAL A 142 10.66 -0.24 -11.41
CA VAL A 142 11.24 0.35 -12.61
C VAL A 142 12.29 1.34 -12.12
N PHE A 143 13.55 0.92 -12.10
CA PHE A 143 14.66 1.86 -12.01
C PHE A 143 14.65 2.63 -13.31
N ILE A 144 14.02 3.81 -13.31
CA ILE A 144 14.26 4.78 -14.38
C ILE A 144 15.73 5.15 -14.22
N THR A 145 16.61 4.52 -14.99
CA THR A 145 17.95 5.04 -15.19
C THR A 145 17.75 6.38 -15.87
N SER A 146 18.01 7.46 -15.15
CA SER A 146 18.01 8.83 -15.66
C SER A 146 19.04 8.93 -16.80
N ASN A 147 18.66 8.52 -18.00
CA ASN A 147 19.50 8.63 -19.18
C ASN A 147 18.66 8.56 -20.46
N GLU A 148 17.62 9.37 -20.57
CA GLU A 148 16.89 9.54 -21.84
C GLU A 148 16.15 10.89 -21.95
N PHE A 149 16.73 11.96 -21.40
CA PHE A 149 16.35 13.36 -21.73
C PHE A 149 17.59 14.20 -22.04
N ALA A 150 18.48 13.66 -22.88
CA ALA A 150 19.53 14.43 -23.54
C ALA A 150 19.32 14.34 -25.05
N LEU A 151 18.38 15.14 -25.55
CA LEU A 151 18.36 15.66 -26.92
C LEU A 151 18.06 17.15 -26.85
#